data_AF-A0AAW3WPZ7-F1
#
_entry.id   AF-A0AAW3WPZ7-F1
#
_cell.length_a   1.000
_cell.length_b   1.000
_cell.length_c   1.000
_cell.angle_alpha   90.00
_cell.angle_beta   90.00
_cell.angle_gamma   90.00
#
_symmetry.space_group_name_H-M   'P 1'
#
loop_
_entity.id
_entity.type
_entity.pdbx_description
1 polymer ?
#
loop_
_entity_poly.entity_id
_entity_poly.type
_entity_poly.pdbx_seq_one_letter_code
_entity_poly.pdbx_strand_id
1 'polypeptide(L)'
;MKMSFLAYLFLVLTSSFFCGHLSAASTGTLTVKFGQTTEDTLKITHPEAVNVGFNSELKGNIYKETPDNNKDKRSDIVFESTKDVFVLFDENKNLAALHLQLKTDQFSVISAILAKKYTTAVKKTSFIGSDYMELYNAGVLIYLMDPFFFSNTSLFFIRTDVRNKILKNIPTNLLDDELKVLNYLVEKSFQSTK
;
A
#
# COMPACT_ATOMS: atom_id res chain seq x y z
N MET A 1 49.81 -21.80 -17.76
CA MET A 1 49.08 -20.67 -17.13
C MET A 1 47.90 -21.26 -16.36
N LYS A 2 48.01 -21.42 -15.03
CA LYS A 2 46.96 -22.02 -14.19
C LYS A 2 46.12 -20.89 -13.60
N MET A 3 44.98 -20.58 -14.21
CA MET A 3 44.00 -19.65 -13.64
C MET A 3 43.37 -20.34 -12.42
N SER A 4 43.46 -19.69 -11.27
CA SER A 4 42.97 -20.19 -9.99
C SER A 4 41.45 -20.27 -9.97
N PHE A 5 40.91 -21.44 -9.63
CA PHE A 5 39.48 -21.71 -9.43
C PHE A 5 38.84 -20.75 -8.41
N LEU A 6 39.66 -20.16 -7.53
CA LEU A 6 39.25 -19.18 -6.52
C LEU A 6 38.81 -17.85 -7.12
N ALA A 7 39.34 -17.46 -8.29
CA ALA A 7 38.97 -16.23 -8.99
C ALA A 7 37.57 -16.32 -9.62
N TYR A 8 37.15 -17.53 -10.03
CA TYR A 8 35.81 -17.77 -10.56
C TYR A 8 34.74 -17.74 -9.45
N LEU A 9 35.06 -18.28 -8.27
CA LEU A 9 34.14 -18.26 -7.13
C LEU A 9 33.87 -16.82 -6.63
N PHE A 10 34.89 -15.96 -6.67
CA PHE A 10 34.74 -14.55 -6.28
C PHE A 10 33.91 -13.73 -7.28
N LEU A 11 33.94 -14.08 -8.56
CA LEU A 11 33.19 -13.39 -9.62
C LEU A 11 31.71 -13.81 -9.67
N VAL A 12 31.39 -15.01 -9.18
CA VAL A 12 30.01 -15.49 -9.01
C VAL A 12 29.37 -14.93 -7.73
N LEU A 13 30.15 -14.67 -6.67
CA LEU A 13 29.60 -14.06 -5.45
C LEU A 13 29.27 -12.57 -5.58
N THR A 14 29.96 -11.81 -6.43
CA THR A 14 29.66 -10.37 -6.61
C THR A 14 28.52 -10.10 -7.60
N SER A 15 28.16 -11.07 -8.43
CA SER A 15 27.04 -10.96 -9.39
C SER A 15 25.66 -11.22 -8.76
N SER A 16 25.61 -11.59 -7.47
CA SER A 16 24.37 -11.86 -6.74
C SER A 16 23.84 -10.66 -5.91
N PHE A 17 24.56 -9.52 -5.90
CA PHE A 17 24.14 -8.32 -5.16
C PHE A 17 23.29 -7.34 -5.97
N PHE A 18 23.05 -7.61 -7.26
CA PHE A 18 22.04 -6.88 -8.03
C PHE A 18 20.73 -7.67 -8.01
N CYS A 19 20.18 -7.83 -6.81
CA CYS A 19 18.80 -8.27 -6.63
C CYS A 19 17.90 -7.22 -7.31
N GLY A 20 17.07 -7.69 -8.23
CA GLY A 20 16.45 -6.89 -9.28
C GLY A 20 15.80 -5.61 -8.78
N HIS A 21 16.14 -4.50 -9.43
CA HIS A 21 15.28 -3.33 -9.46
C HIS A 21 13.98 -3.72 -10.15
N LEU A 22 13.02 -4.22 -9.37
CA LEU A 22 11.65 -4.38 -9.83
C LEU A 22 11.10 -2.97 -10.05
N SER A 23 11.27 -2.50 -11.28
CA SER A 23 10.69 -1.27 -11.79
C SER A 23 9.17 -1.41 -11.67
N ALA A 24 8.60 -0.84 -10.62
CA ALA A 24 7.17 -0.58 -10.53
C ALA A 24 6.83 0.44 -11.61
N ALA A 25 6.49 -0.09 -12.78
CA ALA A 25 6.21 0.67 -13.99
C ALA A 25 5.03 1.63 -13.79
N SER A 26 5.20 2.80 -14.39
CA SER A 26 4.29 3.92 -14.54
C SER A 26 2.85 3.49 -14.85
N THR A 27 1.93 3.87 -13.97
CA THR A 27 0.50 3.94 -14.22
C THR A 27 0.02 5.23 -13.56
N GLY A 28 -0.80 6.01 -14.26
CA GLY A 28 -1.37 7.26 -13.73
C GLY A 28 -1.81 7.10 -12.28
N THR A 29 -1.25 7.98 -11.44
CA THR A 29 -1.70 8.31 -10.08
C THR A 29 -1.61 7.22 -9.00
N LEU A 30 -0.53 6.42 -8.99
CA LEU A 30 -0.09 5.75 -7.75
C LEU A 30 1.40 5.40 -7.81
N THR A 31 2.23 6.42 -7.63
CA THR A 31 3.70 6.34 -7.70
C THR A 31 4.35 5.98 -6.36
N VAL A 32 3.57 5.49 -5.38
CA VAL A 32 4.11 5.08 -4.07
C VAL A 32 4.75 3.70 -4.18
N LYS A 33 6.04 3.60 -3.83
CA LYS A 33 6.83 2.37 -3.92
C LYS A 33 7.14 1.84 -2.52
N PHE A 34 6.44 0.79 -2.13
CA PHE A 34 6.75 0.06 -0.90
C PHE A 34 8.21 -0.43 -0.91
N GLY A 35 8.90 -0.27 0.22
CA GLY A 35 10.32 -0.58 0.37
C GLY A 35 11.29 0.50 -0.13
N GLN A 36 10.79 1.58 -0.74
CA GLN A 36 11.60 2.73 -1.17
C GLN A 36 11.11 4.05 -0.57
N THR A 37 9.79 4.19 -0.37
CA THR A 37 9.20 5.37 0.27
C THR A 37 9.47 5.37 1.77
N THR A 38 10.13 6.43 2.25
CA THR A 38 10.40 6.68 3.67
C THR A 38 9.58 7.86 4.18
N GLU A 39 9.45 7.98 5.51
CA GLU A 39 8.79 9.10 6.16
C GLU A 39 9.42 10.45 5.78
N ASP A 40 10.74 10.51 5.67
CA ASP A 40 11.46 11.74 5.30
C ASP A 40 11.18 12.12 3.84
N THR A 41 11.12 11.14 2.93
CA THR A 41 10.73 11.38 1.54
C THR A 41 9.29 11.92 1.44
N LEU A 42 8.35 11.39 2.24
CA LEU A 42 6.98 11.90 2.26
C LEU A 42 6.96 13.36 2.72
N LYS A 43 7.63 13.71 3.82
CA LYS A 43 7.65 15.10 4.32
C LYS A 43 8.23 16.11 3.33
N ILE A 44 9.20 15.68 2.52
CA ILE A 44 9.79 16.53 1.47
C ILE A 44 8.84 16.70 0.29
N THR A 45 8.21 15.62 -0.17
CA THR A 45 7.39 15.61 -1.38
C THR A 45 5.95 16.07 -1.15
N HIS A 46 5.45 15.88 0.08
CA HIS A 46 4.11 16.22 0.55
C HIS A 46 4.19 16.99 1.88
N PRO A 47 4.73 18.23 1.87
CA PRO A 47 4.93 19.01 3.09
C PRO A 47 3.61 19.40 3.79
N GLU A 48 2.48 19.34 3.08
CA GLU A 48 1.14 19.52 3.66
C GLU A 48 0.57 18.28 4.37
N ALA A 49 1.23 17.13 4.29
CA ALA A 49 0.82 15.94 5.02
C ALA A 49 0.91 16.20 6.53
N VAL A 50 -0.22 16.08 7.22
CA VAL A 50 -0.31 16.33 8.66
C VAL A 50 -0.06 15.02 9.40
N ASN A 51 0.83 15.04 10.40
CA ASN A 51 0.93 13.92 11.33
C ASN A 51 -0.35 13.88 12.19
N VAL A 52 -1.12 12.81 12.07
CA VAL A 52 -2.40 12.62 12.76
C VAL A 52 -2.31 11.64 13.92
N GLY A 53 -1.13 11.08 14.19
CA GLY A 53 -0.92 10.22 15.34
C GLY A 53 0.21 9.21 15.25
N PHE A 54 0.30 8.42 16.30
CA PHE A 54 1.22 7.30 16.41
C PHE A 54 0.45 6.00 16.67
N ASN A 55 0.72 4.99 15.84
CA ASN A 55 0.25 3.63 16.02
C ASN A 55 1.18 2.93 17.00
N SER A 56 0.72 2.67 18.23
CA SER A 56 1.54 2.05 19.27
C SER A 56 1.85 0.57 19.01
N GLU A 57 0.92 -0.16 18.40
CA GLU A 57 1.09 -1.58 18.08
C GLU A 57 2.10 -1.79 16.95
N LEU A 58 2.02 -0.94 15.92
CA LEU A 58 2.91 -0.97 14.75
C LEU A 58 4.15 -0.07 14.89
N LYS A 59 4.21 0.68 16.00
CA LYS A 59 5.29 1.59 16.39
C LYS A 59 5.64 2.63 15.30
N GLY A 60 4.61 3.25 14.75
CA GLY A 60 4.69 3.98 13.50
C GLY A 60 3.93 5.29 13.48
N ASN A 61 4.45 6.30 12.78
CA ASN A 61 3.74 7.56 12.58
C ASN A 61 2.66 7.41 11.49
N ILE A 62 1.52 8.05 11.72
CA ILE A 62 0.41 8.13 10.78
C ILE A 62 0.32 9.55 10.24
N TYR A 63 0.29 9.68 8.93
CA TYR A 63 0.11 10.93 8.21
C TYR A 63 -1.21 10.93 7.45
N LYS A 64 -1.84 12.10 7.38
CA LYS A 64 -2.99 12.36 6.53
C LYS A 64 -2.65 13.46 5.54
N GLU A 65 -2.93 13.23 4.27
CA GLU A 65 -2.92 14.26 3.23
C GLU A 65 -4.31 14.36 2.61
N THR A 66 -4.71 15.58 2.27
CA THR A 66 -5.92 15.88 1.51
C THR A 66 -5.47 16.54 0.21
N PRO A 67 -5.31 15.77 -0.89
CA PRO A 67 -4.68 16.28 -2.10
C PRO A 67 -5.48 17.41 -2.77
N ASP A 68 -4.78 18.51 -3.03
CA ASP A 68 -5.28 19.63 -3.80
C ASP A 68 -5.05 19.36 -5.29
N ASN A 69 -6.12 18.93 -5.98
CA ASN A 69 -6.08 18.62 -7.42
C ASN A 69 -5.82 19.86 -8.30
N ASN A 70 -5.85 21.07 -7.75
CA ASN A 70 -5.60 22.29 -8.52
C ASN A 70 -4.12 22.67 -8.56
N LYS A 71 -3.25 21.92 -7.87
CA LYS A 71 -1.80 22.12 -7.91
C LYS A 71 -1.17 21.02 -8.76
N ASP A 72 -0.53 21.40 -9.87
CA ASP A 72 0.34 20.52 -10.64
C ASP A 72 1.53 20.12 -9.75
N LYS A 73 1.39 18.98 -9.08
CA LYS A 73 2.45 18.39 -8.26
C LYS A 73 3.18 17.36 -9.09
N ARG A 74 4.30 17.80 -9.67
CA ARG A 74 5.30 16.89 -10.24
C ARG A 74 6.15 16.30 -9.11
N SER A 75 5.53 15.42 -8.32
CA SER A 75 6.19 14.69 -7.24
C SER A 75 6.38 13.23 -7.62
N ASP A 76 7.41 12.60 -7.03
CA ASP A 76 7.66 11.17 -7.18
C ASP A 76 6.54 10.31 -6.56
N ILE A 77 5.60 10.92 -5.84
CA ILE A 77 4.39 10.34 -5.28
C ILE A 77 3.21 11.22 -5.74
N VAL A 78 2.23 10.64 -6.44
CA VAL A 78 1.09 11.39 -7.01
C VAL A 78 -0.22 10.80 -6.48
N PHE A 79 -1.05 11.65 -5.87
CA PHE A 79 -2.33 11.28 -5.24
C PHE A 79 -3.56 11.95 -5.91
N GLU A 80 -3.48 12.31 -7.20
CA GLU A 80 -4.59 12.98 -7.87
C GLU A 80 -5.89 12.15 -7.81
N SER A 81 -7.03 12.85 -7.81
CA SER A 81 -8.37 12.25 -7.72
C SER A 81 -8.66 11.51 -6.41
N THR A 82 -7.79 11.61 -5.41
CA THR A 82 -8.05 11.14 -4.04
C THR A 82 -8.62 12.26 -3.17
N LYS A 83 -9.65 11.93 -2.38
CA LYS A 83 -10.25 12.79 -1.37
C LYS A 83 -9.32 12.89 -0.17
N ASP A 84 -8.93 11.75 0.38
CA ASP A 84 -8.07 11.64 1.55
C ASP A 84 -7.06 10.52 1.33
N VAL A 85 -5.86 10.72 1.84
CA VAL A 85 -4.75 9.77 1.83
C VAL A 85 -4.24 9.59 3.24
N PHE A 86 -4.18 8.35 3.70
CA PHE A 86 -3.59 8.00 4.98
C PHE A 86 -2.34 7.15 4.74
N VAL A 87 -1.24 7.52 5.40
CA VAL A 87 0.06 6.88 5.25
C VAL A 87 0.52 6.42 6.62
N LEU A 88 0.88 5.15 6.75
CA LEU A 88 1.50 4.59 7.95
C LEU A 88 2.94 4.22 7.63
N PHE A 89 3.86 4.70 8.45
CA PHE A 89 5.25 4.24 8.49
C PHE A 89 5.46 3.25 9.63
N ASP A 90 6.43 2.35 9.52
CA ASP A 90 6.84 1.48 10.62
C ASP A 90 7.91 2.13 11.52
N GLU A 91 8.40 1.38 12.52
CA GLU A 91 9.45 1.82 13.44
C GLU A 91 10.77 2.17 12.74
N ASN A 92 11.00 1.65 11.54
CA ASN A 92 12.17 1.93 10.71
C ASN A 92 11.89 3.07 9.72
N LYS A 93 10.78 3.79 9.87
CA LYS A 93 10.31 4.88 9.00
C LYS A 93 10.06 4.47 7.55
N ASN A 94 9.85 3.18 7.29
CA ASN A 94 9.52 2.68 5.97
C ASN A 94 8.01 2.59 5.80
N LEU A 95 7.52 2.81 4.58
CA LEU A 95 6.09 2.68 4.29
C LEU A 95 5.57 1.28 4.64
N ALA A 96 4.56 1.24 5.49
CA ALA A 96 3.95 0.03 6.02
C ALA A 96 2.53 -0.18 5.49
N ALA A 97 1.73 0.89 5.41
CA ALA A 97 0.40 0.86 4.83
C ALA A 97 0.03 2.21 4.19
N LEU A 98 -0.84 2.16 3.19
CA LEU A 98 -1.37 3.33 2.47
C LEU A 98 -2.86 3.13 2.22
N HIS A 99 -3.69 4.09 2.57
CA HIS A 99 -5.12 4.08 2.26
C HIS A 99 -5.49 5.32 1.46
N LEU A 100 -6.01 5.10 0.27
CA LEU A 100 -6.50 6.13 -0.64
C LEU A 100 -8.02 6.04 -0.72
N GLN A 101 -8.67 7.15 -0.44
CA GLN A 101 -10.10 7.32 -0.65
C GLN A 101 -10.29 8.15 -1.90
N LEU A 102 -10.96 7.64 -2.93
CA LEU A 102 -11.16 8.37 -4.18
C LEU A 102 -12.30 9.38 -4.05
N LYS A 103 -12.30 10.41 -4.89
CA LYS A 103 -13.39 11.42 -4.90
C LYS A 103 -14.67 10.88 -5.54
N THR A 104 -14.54 9.91 -6.45
CA THR A 104 -15.62 9.32 -7.23
C THR A 104 -15.50 7.80 -7.22
N ASP A 105 -16.61 7.09 -7.48
CA ASP A 105 -16.56 5.67 -7.80
C ASP A 105 -15.77 5.45 -9.11
N GLN A 106 -14.73 4.63 -9.01
CA GLN A 106 -13.87 4.23 -10.12
C GLN A 106 -13.52 2.73 -10.03
N PHE A 107 -14.29 1.94 -9.27
CA PHE A 107 -13.96 0.55 -8.97
C PHE A 107 -13.77 -0.28 -10.23
N SER A 108 -14.68 -0.17 -11.19
CA SER A 108 -14.61 -0.91 -12.46
C SER A 108 -13.36 -0.58 -13.26
N VAL A 109 -12.99 0.70 -13.32
CA VAL A 109 -11.80 1.16 -14.08
C VAL A 109 -10.52 0.69 -13.39
N ILE A 110 -10.43 0.90 -12.07
CA ILE A 110 -9.23 0.59 -11.31
C ILE A 110 -9.03 -0.92 -11.18
N SER A 111 -10.11 -1.69 -10.95
CA SER A 111 -10.02 -3.16 -10.91
C SER A 111 -9.49 -3.73 -12.21
N ALA A 112 -9.90 -3.21 -13.37
CA ALA A 112 -9.40 -3.63 -14.67
C ALA A 112 -7.91 -3.28 -14.87
N ILE A 113 -7.45 -2.13 -14.37
CA ILE A 113 -6.03 -1.74 -14.42
C ILE A 113 -5.20 -2.63 -13.49
N LEU A 114 -5.63 -2.83 -12.25
CA LEU A 114 -4.91 -3.61 -11.25
C LEU A 114 -4.81 -5.08 -11.64
N ALA A 115 -5.89 -5.68 -12.15
CA ALA A 115 -5.90 -7.07 -12.59
C ALA A 115 -4.94 -7.35 -13.76
N LYS A 116 -4.57 -6.33 -14.55
CA LYS A 116 -3.53 -6.45 -15.59
C LYS A 116 -2.11 -6.38 -15.03
N LYS A 117 -1.94 -5.70 -13.88
CA LYS A 117 -0.62 -5.36 -13.33
C LYS A 117 -0.18 -6.34 -12.23
N TYR A 118 -1.12 -6.88 -11.48
CA TYR A 118 -0.85 -7.68 -10.29
C TYR A 118 -1.58 -9.01 -10.32
N THR A 119 -1.08 -9.96 -9.54
CA THR A 119 -1.75 -11.26 -9.39
C THR A 119 -2.98 -11.07 -8.52
N THR A 120 -4.17 -11.31 -9.08
CA THR A 120 -5.43 -11.29 -8.33
C THR A 120 -5.53 -12.53 -7.45
N ALA A 121 -5.75 -12.33 -6.15
CA ALA A 121 -5.95 -13.41 -5.19
C ALA A 121 -7.45 -13.70 -5.00
N VAL A 122 -8.27 -12.65 -4.89
CA VAL A 122 -9.73 -12.76 -4.69
C VAL A 122 -10.43 -11.66 -5.48
N LYS A 123 -11.56 -11.98 -6.12
CA LYS A 123 -12.46 -10.99 -6.72
C LYS A 123 -13.91 -11.36 -6.38
N LYS A 124 -14.62 -10.42 -5.76
CA LYS A 124 -16.04 -10.53 -5.42
C LYS A 124 -16.76 -9.33 -5.99
N THR A 125 -17.65 -9.59 -6.94
CA THR A 125 -18.54 -8.60 -7.53
C THR A 125 -19.96 -8.97 -7.14
N SER A 126 -20.68 -8.07 -6.49
CA SER A 126 -22.02 -8.34 -5.98
C SER A 126 -23.05 -7.55 -6.77
N PHE A 127 -24.15 -8.20 -7.20
CA PHE A 127 -25.27 -7.47 -7.83
C PHE A 127 -25.97 -6.53 -6.83
N ILE A 128 -25.96 -6.89 -5.53
CA ILE A 128 -26.37 -6.08 -4.39
C ILE A 128 -25.31 -6.28 -3.32
N GLY A 129 -24.60 -5.23 -2.90
CA GLY A 129 -23.55 -5.31 -1.89
C GLY A 129 -22.32 -4.49 -2.26
N SER A 130 -21.22 -4.68 -1.52
CA SER A 130 -19.94 -4.01 -1.79
C SER A 130 -19.10 -4.86 -2.74
N ASP A 131 -18.45 -4.19 -3.69
CA ASP A 131 -17.47 -4.84 -4.57
C ASP A 131 -16.09 -4.87 -3.92
N TYR A 132 -15.36 -5.95 -4.18
CA TYR A 132 -14.10 -6.24 -3.51
C TYR A 132 -13.12 -6.96 -4.43
N MET A 133 -11.85 -6.55 -4.39
CA MET A 133 -10.76 -7.22 -5.06
C MET A 133 -9.51 -7.20 -4.18
N GLU A 134 -8.91 -8.38 -3.99
CA GLU A 134 -7.61 -8.56 -3.35
C GLU A 134 -6.57 -8.92 -4.40
N LEU A 135 -5.45 -8.20 -4.40
CA LEU A 135 -4.30 -8.48 -5.24
C LEU A 135 -3.01 -8.52 -4.42
N TYR A 136 -2.01 -9.17 -4.97
CA TYR A 136 -0.69 -9.26 -4.36
C TYR A 136 0.40 -8.74 -5.32
N ASN A 137 1.35 -8.01 -4.75
CA ASN A 137 2.55 -7.57 -5.43
C ASN A 137 3.75 -7.54 -4.47
N ALA A 138 4.72 -8.44 -4.67
CA ALA A 138 6.05 -8.40 -4.04
C ALA A 138 6.05 -8.07 -2.53
N GLY A 139 5.29 -8.82 -1.74
CA GLY A 139 5.21 -8.64 -0.29
C GLY A 139 4.18 -7.60 0.18
N VAL A 140 3.41 -7.02 -0.74
CA VAL A 140 2.32 -6.06 -0.45
C VAL A 140 0.99 -6.63 -0.91
N LEU A 141 -0.02 -6.56 -0.05
CA LEU A 141 -1.40 -6.85 -0.39
C LEU A 141 -2.15 -5.55 -0.70
N ILE A 142 -2.99 -5.63 -1.73
CA ILE A 142 -3.74 -4.51 -2.30
C ILE A 142 -5.21 -4.89 -2.25
N TYR A 143 -6.00 -4.09 -1.55
CA TYR A 143 -7.43 -4.24 -1.44
C TYR A 143 -8.08 -3.06 -2.14
N LEU A 144 -8.90 -3.36 -3.14
CA LEU A 144 -9.79 -2.41 -3.78
C LEU A 144 -11.21 -2.70 -3.28
N MET A 145 -11.89 -1.67 -2.77
CA MET A 145 -13.27 -1.78 -2.31
C MET A 145 -14.15 -0.67 -2.89
N ASP A 146 -15.41 -1.00 -3.11
CA ASP A 146 -16.46 -0.01 -3.33
C ASP A 146 -17.58 -0.23 -2.28
N PRO A 147 -17.62 0.58 -1.21
CA PRO A 147 -18.59 0.40 -0.15
C PRO A 147 -19.99 0.75 -0.65
N PHE A 148 -20.96 -0.14 -0.45
CA PHE A 148 -22.36 0.09 -0.87
C PHE A 148 -23.00 1.38 -0.29
N PHE A 149 -22.55 1.83 0.88
CA PHE A 149 -23.10 3.01 1.58
C PHE A 149 -22.21 4.26 1.49
N PHE A 150 -20.95 4.12 1.12
CA PHE A 150 -20.01 5.24 0.99
C PHE A 150 -19.57 5.25 -0.47
N SER A 151 -20.12 6.18 -1.26
CA SER A 151 -20.07 6.25 -2.74
C SER A 151 -18.68 6.39 -3.39
N ASN A 152 -17.62 6.06 -2.68
CA ASN A 152 -16.26 6.38 -3.03
C ASN A 152 -15.40 5.12 -2.92
N THR A 153 -14.89 4.68 -4.06
CA THR A 153 -13.91 3.61 -4.16
C THR A 153 -12.71 3.89 -3.26
N SER A 154 -12.26 2.86 -2.55
CA SER A 154 -11.10 2.89 -1.67
C SER A 154 -10.05 1.88 -2.12
N LEU A 155 -8.79 2.30 -2.02
CA LEU A 155 -7.63 1.46 -2.22
C LEU A 155 -6.81 1.41 -0.94
N PHE A 156 -6.60 0.20 -0.44
CA PHE A 156 -5.78 -0.05 0.74
C PHE A 156 -4.61 -0.97 0.40
N PHE A 157 -3.40 -0.49 0.65
CA PHE A 157 -2.17 -1.22 0.48
C PHE A 157 -1.56 -1.49 1.86
N ILE A 158 -1.10 -2.70 2.08
CA ILE A 158 -0.44 -3.08 3.35
C ILE A 158 0.66 -4.10 3.10
N ARG A 159 1.78 -3.92 3.78
CA ARG A 159 2.87 -4.89 3.75
C ARG A 159 2.46 -6.18 4.45
N THR A 160 2.85 -7.33 3.90
CA THR A 160 2.35 -8.65 4.33
C THR A 160 2.71 -8.99 5.78
N ASP A 161 3.91 -8.64 6.23
CA ASP A 161 4.35 -8.75 7.62
C ASP A 161 3.48 -7.92 8.57
N VAL A 162 3.14 -6.68 8.18
CA VAL A 162 2.29 -5.76 8.95
C VAL A 162 0.86 -6.29 9.04
N ARG A 163 0.28 -6.73 7.91
CA ARG A 163 -1.03 -7.40 7.90
C ARG A 163 -1.04 -8.59 8.85
N ASN A 164 -0.07 -9.49 8.71
CA ASN A 164 -0.02 -10.70 9.51
C ASN A 164 0.15 -10.39 11.00
N LYS A 165 0.86 -9.31 11.35
CA LYS A 165 0.95 -8.83 12.72
C LYS A 165 -0.41 -8.37 13.26
N ILE A 166 -1.16 -7.57 12.51
CA ILE A 166 -2.51 -7.12 12.89
C ILE A 166 -3.47 -8.31 13.06
N LEU A 167 -3.43 -9.27 12.12
CA LEU A 167 -4.35 -10.41 12.11
C LEU A 167 -4.06 -11.45 13.19
N LYS A 168 -2.90 -11.41 13.88
CA LYS A 168 -2.68 -12.29 15.03
C LYS A 168 -3.70 -12.07 16.16
N ASN A 169 -4.24 -10.85 16.25
CA ASN A 169 -5.15 -10.44 17.31
C ASN A 169 -6.60 -10.27 16.82
N ILE A 170 -6.92 -10.71 15.59
CA ILE A 170 -8.27 -10.53 15.05
C ILE A 170 -9.29 -11.40 15.81
N PRO A 171 -10.43 -10.83 16.23
CA PRO A 171 -11.53 -11.61 16.78
C PRO A 171 -12.03 -12.68 15.78
N THR A 172 -12.22 -13.91 16.25
CA THR A 172 -12.59 -15.05 15.39
C THR A 172 -13.90 -14.84 14.64
N ASN A 173 -14.85 -14.10 15.21
CA ASN A 173 -16.14 -13.77 14.59
C ASN A 173 -16.04 -12.82 13.39
N LEU A 174 -14.87 -12.26 13.11
CA LEU A 174 -14.62 -11.41 11.93
C LEU A 174 -13.98 -12.19 10.78
N LEU A 175 -13.42 -13.37 11.02
CA LEU A 175 -12.63 -14.11 10.02
C LEU A 175 -13.44 -14.61 8.83
N ASP A 176 -14.73 -14.86 9.01
CA ASP A 176 -15.61 -15.44 7.99
C ASP A 176 -16.15 -14.41 6.99
N ASP A 177 -15.75 -13.14 7.11
CA ASP A 177 -16.25 -12.04 6.28
C ASP A 177 -15.08 -11.14 5.85
N GLU A 178 -14.76 -11.17 4.55
CA GLU A 178 -13.59 -10.46 4.01
C GLU A 178 -13.70 -8.94 4.20
N LEU A 179 -14.91 -8.38 4.18
CA LEU A 179 -15.13 -6.96 4.41
C LEU A 179 -14.89 -6.59 5.87
N LYS A 180 -15.29 -7.46 6.82
CA LYS A 180 -14.98 -7.25 8.24
C LYS A 180 -13.49 -7.35 8.51
N VAL A 181 -12.79 -8.31 7.91
CA VAL A 181 -11.33 -8.43 8.00
C VAL A 181 -10.67 -7.16 7.45
N LEU A 182 -11.10 -6.67 6.29
CA LEU A 182 -10.55 -5.45 5.70
C LEU A 182 -10.79 -4.22 6.56
N ASN A 183 -12.01 -4.02 7.05
CA ASN A 183 -12.33 -2.90 7.94
C ASN A 183 -11.47 -2.94 9.21
N TYR A 184 -11.29 -4.14 9.78
CA TYR A 184 -10.39 -4.34 10.93
C TYR A 184 -8.93 -3.99 10.59
N LEU A 185 -8.44 -4.41 9.42
CA LEU A 185 -7.08 -4.07 8.97
C LEU A 185 -6.88 -2.56 8.80
N VAL A 186 -7.83 -1.86 8.17
CA VAL A 186 -7.77 -0.40 7.97
C VAL A 186 -7.83 0.30 9.32
N GLU A 187 -8.78 -0.07 10.18
CA GLU A 187 -8.91 0.49 11.52
C GLU A 187 -7.61 0.33 12.31
N LYS A 188 -7.07 -0.88 12.40
CA LYS A 188 -5.85 -1.16 13.17
C LYS A 188 -4.59 -0.56 12.56
N SER A 189 -4.54 -0.34 11.25
CA SER A 189 -3.41 0.35 10.61
C SER A 189 -3.39 1.84 10.97
N PHE A 190 -4.55 2.49 10.99
CA PHE A 190 -4.65 3.94 11.18
C PHE A 190 -5.25 4.35 12.54
N GLN A 191 -5.29 3.43 13.49
CA GLN A 191 -5.64 3.71 14.88
C GLN A 191 -4.53 4.57 15.52
N SER A 192 -4.90 5.78 15.93
CA SER A 192 -4.00 6.70 16.63
C SER A 192 -4.15 6.54 18.14
N THR A 193 -3.02 6.41 18.84
CA THR A 193 -2.96 6.61 20.29
C THR A 193 -2.58 8.08 20.49
N LYS A 194 -3.49 8.88 21.07
CA LYS A 194 -3.18 10.26 21.48
C LYS A 194 -2.23 10.28 22.66
#